data_AF-A0A183E9E8-F1
#
_entry.id   AF-A0A183E9E8-F1
#
_cell.length_a   1.000
_cell.length_b   1.000
_cell.length_c   1.000
_cell.angle_alpha   90.00
_cell.angle_beta   90.00
_cell.angle_gamma   90.00
#
_symmetry.space_group_name_H-M   'P 1'
#
loop_
_entity.id
_entity.type
_entity.pdbx_description
1 polymer ?
#
loop_
_entity_poly.entity_id
_entity_poly.type
_entity_poly.pdbx_seq_one_letter_code
_entity_poly.pdbx_strand_id
1 'polypeptide(L)'
;LPVRKCKRHRYSALRQTWTTDIVQVKMHPEPFARGAMRECYRLKKLGSGRNDSWTHAQNFVVKKYMKAVEKEMDSKLWAEEFNRHNPPKKIDIFQMCVLEFPDENQPFYHMERYIEGEYIKYNSNSGFVSGIHRKTPQAFSHFTFERSGHQLIVVDIQGVGDLYTDPQIHTASGEGYGNGNLGTKGMALFFHSHLCNDICRSMCLTEFDLAETEKTALLEGNNPETVIFRFVSSRGC
;
A
#
# COMPACT_ATOMS: atom_id res chain seq x y z
N LEU A 1 7.88 14.20 25.89
CA LEU A 1 7.96 14.63 24.48
C LEU A 1 7.38 16.04 24.33
N PRO A 2 8.11 16.98 23.69
CA PRO A 2 7.66 18.35 23.48
C PRO A 2 6.42 18.39 22.58
N VAL A 3 5.54 19.36 22.81
CA VAL A 3 4.39 19.63 21.93
C VAL A 3 4.86 20.48 20.76
N ARG A 4 4.57 20.03 19.54
CA ARG A 4 4.87 20.77 18.30
C ARG A 4 3.59 21.09 17.57
N LYS A 5 3.54 22.27 16.94
CA LYS A 5 2.47 22.65 16.00
C LYS A 5 3.00 22.40 14.59
N CYS A 6 2.23 21.70 13.77
CA CYS A 6 2.56 21.47 12.37
C CYS A 6 1.32 21.64 11.49
N LYS A 7 1.54 21.86 10.20
CA LYS A 7 0.45 21.84 9.22
C LYS A 7 0.15 20.38 8.86
N ARG A 8 -1.13 20.05 8.75
CA ARG A 8 -1.59 18.76 8.25
C ARG A 8 -2.34 18.98 6.96
N HIS A 9 -1.88 18.32 5.90
CA HIS A 9 -2.45 18.35 4.56
C HIS A 9 -3.25 17.07 4.33
N ARG A 10 -4.53 17.21 4.01
CA ARG A 10 -5.43 16.11 3.63
C ARG A 10 -5.93 16.33 2.22
N TYR A 11 -5.76 15.34 1.37
CA TYR A 11 -6.32 15.36 0.03
C TYR A 11 -7.66 14.64 0.00
N SER A 12 -8.65 15.27 -0.62
CA SER A 12 -9.92 14.64 -0.96
C SER A 12 -9.88 14.19 -2.41
N ALA A 13 -9.82 12.88 -2.65
CA ALA A 13 -9.82 12.35 -4.01
C ALA A 13 -11.16 12.66 -4.72
N LEU A 14 -12.28 12.61 -3.99
CA LEU A 14 -13.61 12.96 -4.51
C LEU A 14 -13.71 14.42 -4.97
N ARG A 15 -13.07 15.35 -4.25
CA ARG A 15 -13.09 16.79 -4.58
C ARG A 15 -11.86 17.25 -5.34
N GLN A 16 -10.90 16.36 -5.57
CA GLN A 16 -9.57 16.64 -6.13
C GLN A 16 -8.88 17.87 -5.51
N THR A 17 -9.05 18.08 -4.20
CA THR A 17 -8.57 19.29 -3.51
C THR A 17 -7.83 18.94 -2.23
N TRP A 18 -6.83 19.75 -1.91
CA TRP A 18 -6.12 19.70 -0.63
C TRP A 18 -6.81 20.60 0.39
N THR A 19 -6.88 20.13 1.62
CA THR A 19 -7.28 20.90 2.78
C THR A 19 -6.15 20.89 3.79
N THR A 20 -5.91 22.04 4.42
CA THR A 20 -4.83 22.21 5.39
C THR A 20 -5.39 22.73 6.70
N ASP A 21 -4.95 22.14 7.81
CA ASP A 21 -5.22 22.64 9.16
C ASP A 21 -3.97 22.58 10.03
N ILE A 22 -3.97 23.29 11.16
CA ILE A 22 -2.90 23.22 12.15
C ILE A 22 -3.25 22.17 13.19
N VAL A 23 -2.31 21.28 13.49
CA VAL A 23 -2.47 20.24 14.50
C VAL A 23 -1.35 20.30 15.53
N GLN A 24 -1.63 19.82 16.74
CA GLN A 24 -0.64 19.66 17.80
C GLN A 24 -0.26 18.19 17.95
N VAL A 25 1.04 17.92 17.96
CA VAL A 25 1.58 16.57 18.00
C VAL A 25 2.72 16.43 19.02
N LYS A 26 2.92 15.19 19.48
CA LYS A 26 4.11 14.75 20.22
C LYS A 26 4.71 13.57 19.45
N MET A 27 5.86 13.80 18.82
CA MET A 27 6.58 12.77 18.05
C MET A 27 7.76 12.25 18.87
N HIS A 28 7.98 10.94 18.85
CA HIS A 28 9.18 10.35 19.44
C HIS A 28 10.40 10.67 18.56
N PRO A 29 11.56 11.06 19.13
CA PRO A 29 12.73 11.45 18.34
C PRO A 29 13.37 10.27 17.59
N GLU A 30 13.35 9.07 18.17
CA GLU A 30 13.90 7.87 17.54
C GLU A 30 12.84 7.10 16.74
N PRO A 31 13.18 6.61 15.54
CA PRO A 31 12.32 5.72 14.78
C PRO A 31 12.19 4.36 15.47
N PHE A 32 11.05 3.70 15.31
CA PHE A 32 10.82 2.36 15.83
C PHE A 32 10.96 1.26 14.79
N ALA A 33 10.92 1.62 13.51
CA ALA A 33 11.14 0.72 12.39
C ALA A 33 11.79 1.49 11.23
N ARG A 34 12.60 0.79 10.44
CA ARG A 34 13.25 1.31 9.23
C ARG A 34 13.01 0.33 8.10
N GLY A 35 12.47 0.83 6.99
CA GLY A 35 12.36 0.10 5.73
C GLY A 35 13.37 0.61 4.70
N ALA A 36 13.35 0.05 3.50
CA ALA A 36 14.27 0.43 2.43
C ALA A 36 14.18 1.92 2.02
N MET A 37 12.99 2.52 2.13
CA MET A 37 12.74 3.89 1.63
C MET A 37 12.41 4.91 2.71
N ARG A 38 12.15 4.46 3.94
CA ARG A 38 11.54 5.29 4.98
C ARG A 38 11.84 4.83 6.40
N GLU A 39 11.76 5.78 7.31
CA GLU A 39 11.81 5.54 8.75
C GLU A 39 10.44 5.83 9.37
N CYS A 40 10.02 4.99 10.32
CA CYS A 40 8.72 5.08 10.99
C CYS A 40 8.90 5.55 12.43
N TYR A 41 8.15 6.57 12.83
CA TYR A 41 8.19 7.18 14.15
C TYR A 41 6.82 7.07 14.83
N ARG A 42 6.83 7.00 16.17
CA ARG A 42 5.62 7.03 16.98
C ARG A 42 5.18 8.48 17.16
N LEU A 43 3.90 8.75 16.93
CA LEU A 43 3.33 10.09 17.10
C LEU A 43 2.00 10.03 17.87
N LYS A 44 1.80 10.97 18.78
CA LYS A 44 0.47 11.29 19.33
C LYS A 44 -0.02 12.59 18.73
N LYS A 45 -1.29 12.62 18.32
CA LYS A 45 -1.95 13.84 17.85
C LYS A 45 -3.06 14.19 18.83
N LEU A 46 -3.05 15.44 19.32
CA LEU A 46 -4.15 15.95 20.15
C LEU A 46 -5.44 16.00 19.32
N GLY A 47 -6.57 15.71 19.94
CA GLY A 47 -7.86 15.89 19.27
C GLY A 47 -8.16 17.38 19.02
N SER A 48 -9.35 17.66 18.52
CA SER A 48 -9.83 19.01 18.21
C SER A 48 -11.00 19.47 19.10
N GLY A 49 -11.35 18.69 20.14
CA GLY A 49 -12.42 18.96 21.09
C GLY A 49 -11.96 19.80 22.30
N ARG A 50 -12.93 20.43 22.97
CA ARG A 50 -12.68 21.34 24.11
C ARG A 50 -12.04 20.68 25.33
N ASN A 51 -12.19 19.37 25.52
CA ASN A 51 -11.70 18.62 26.69
C ASN A 51 -10.57 17.63 26.34
N ASP A 52 -9.83 17.87 25.25
CA ASP A 52 -8.79 16.94 24.83
C ASP A 52 -7.57 16.96 25.76
N SER A 53 -7.13 15.75 26.11
CA SER A 53 -5.94 15.51 26.92
C SER A 53 -4.98 14.60 26.17
N TRP A 54 -3.68 14.79 26.41
CA TRP A 54 -2.63 13.90 25.90
C TRP A 54 -2.73 12.45 26.39
N THR A 55 -3.46 12.22 27.49
CA THR A 55 -3.73 10.87 28.00
C THR A 55 -4.62 10.08 27.04
N HIS A 56 -5.62 10.74 26.45
CA HIS A 56 -6.59 10.14 25.53
C HIS A 56 -6.30 10.48 24.05
N ALA A 57 -5.20 11.18 23.78
CA ALA A 57 -4.77 11.51 22.42
C ALA A 57 -4.51 10.23 21.61
N GLN A 58 -4.91 10.27 20.35
CA GLN A 58 -4.80 9.14 19.43
C GLN A 58 -3.33 8.90 19.03
N ASN A 59 -2.99 7.62 18.87
CA ASN A 59 -1.68 7.17 18.39
C ASN A 59 -1.66 7.09 16.86
N PHE A 60 -0.54 7.50 16.28
CA PHE A 60 -0.26 7.54 14.85
C PHE A 60 1.15 7.01 14.60
N VAL A 61 1.35 6.54 13.38
CA VAL A 61 2.66 6.28 12.79
C VAL A 61 2.93 7.40 11.80
N VAL A 62 4.12 7.98 11.86
CA VAL A 62 4.59 8.92 10.84
C VAL A 62 5.82 8.39 10.14
N LYS A 63 5.84 8.54 8.82
CA LYS A 63 6.86 7.98 7.94
C LYS A 63 7.62 9.13 7.29
N LYS A 64 8.93 9.15 7.54
CA LYS A 64 9.85 10.06 6.86
C LYS A 64 10.44 9.33 5.67
N TYR A 65 10.14 9.79 4.46
CA TYR A 65 10.71 9.22 3.25
C TYR A 65 12.02 9.89 2.91
N MET A 66 12.98 9.08 2.46
CA MET A 66 14.31 9.57 2.06
C MET A 66 14.30 10.29 0.71
N LYS A 67 13.23 10.09 -0.09
CA LYS A 67 13.00 10.72 -1.40
C LYS A 67 11.54 11.16 -1.49
N ALA A 68 11.25 12.12 -2.37
CA ALA A 68 9.88 12.54 -2.64
C ALA A 68 9.05 11.35 -3.16
N VAL A 69 7.84 11.19 -2.63
CA VAL A 69 6.91 10.13 -3.03
C VAL A 69 5.71 10.79 -3.68
N GLU A 70 5.36 10.32 -4.86
CA GLU A 70 4.14 10.73 -5.54
C GLU A 70 2.93 10.04 -4.94
N LYS A 71 1.78 10.71 -5.01
CA LYS A 71 0.64 10.49 -4.12
C LYS A 71 -0.03 9.12 -4.35
N GLU A 72 -0.06 8.28 -3.32
CA GLU A 72 -0.70 6.94 -3.27
C GLU A 72 -2.23 6.98 -3.05
N MET A 73 -2.93 8.06 -3.46
CA MET A 73 -4.32 8.27 -3.00
C MET A 73 -5.36 7.40 -3.74
N ASP A 74 -5.07 6.99 -4.98
CA ASP A 74 -6.05 6.31 -5.83
C ASP A 74 -6.40 4.92 -5.29
N SER A 75 -5.51 4.31 -4.51
CA SER A 75 -5.76 2.98 -3.95
C SER A 75 -6.96 2.93 -3.02
N LYS A 76 -7.26 4.00 -2.27
CA LYS A 76 -8.47 4.03 -1.43
C LYS A 76 -9.75 4.01 -2.27
N LEU A 77 -9.76 4.72 -3.40
CA LEU A 77 -10.90 4.69 -4.33
C LEU A 77 -11.06 3.30 -4.94
N TRP A 78 -9.97 2.60 -5.24
CA TRP A 78 -10.01 1.21 -5.69
C TRP A 78 -10.57 0.26 -4.64
N ALA A 79 -10.24 0.45 -3.37
CA ALA A 79 -10.81 -0.34 -2.28
C ALA A 79 -12.32 -0.10 -2.13
N GLU A 80 -12.77 1.15 -2.26
CA GLU A 80 -14.20 1.48 -2.29
C GLU A 80 -14.91 0.82 -3.49
N GLU A 81 -14.29 0.86 -4.67
CA GLU A 81 -14.82 0.22 -5.88
C GLU A 81 -14.90 -1.30 -5.75
N PHE A 82 -13.86 -1.93 -5.19
CA PHE A 82 -13.86 -3.36 -4.85
C PHE A 82 -15.02 -3.69 -3.90
N ASN A 83 -15.24 -2.89 -2.86
CA ASN A 83 -16.32 -3.10 -1.91
C ASN A 83 -17.72 -2.95 -2.51
N ARG A 84 -17.90 -2.15 -3.57
CA ARG A 84 -19.18 -2.03 -4.31
C ARG A 84 -19.58 -3.33 -5.00
N HIS A 85 -18.62 -4.23 -5.25
CA HIS A 85 -18.84 -5.54 -5.86
C HIS A 85 -19.12 -6.64 -4.83
N ASN A 86 -19.40 -6.28 -3.56
CA ASN A 86 -19.78 -7.19 -2.48
C ASN A 86 -18.85 -8.41 -2.31
N PRO A 87 -17.53 -8.21 -2.15
CA PRO A 87 -16.62 -9.30 -1.80
C PRO A 87 -17.05 -9.97 -0.48
N PRO A 88 -16.65 -11.24 -0.24
CA PRO A 88 -16.90 -11.90 1.04
C PRO A 88 -16.36 -11.13 2.26
N LYS A 89 -15.27 -10.37 2.06
CA LYS A 89 -14.73 -9.43 3.03
C LYS A 89 -14.49 -8.08 2.37
N LYS A 90 -15.07 -7.03 2.96
CA LYS A 90 -14.74 -5.66 2.60
C LYS A 90 -13.35 -5.30 3.12
N ILE A 91 -12.66 -4.46 2.38
CA ILE A 91 -11.34 -3.95 2.71
C ILE A 91 -11.40 -2.44 2.93
N ASP A 92 -10.43 -1.88 3.63
CA ASP A 92 -10.22 -0.43 3.62
C ASP A 92 -8.72 -0.14 3.48
N ILE A 93 -8.40 1.02 2.91
CA ILE A 93 -7.03 1.50 2.79
C ILE A 93 -6.93 2.81 3.56
N PHE A 94 -5.91 2.90 4.40
CA PHE A 94 -5.66 4.10 5.17
C PHE A 94 -5.52 5.31 4.27
N GLN A 95 -6.34 6.32 4.54
CA GLN A 95 -6.14 7.62 3.94
C GLN A 95 -4.98 8.30 4.64
N MET A 96 -3.83 8.33 3.96
CA MET A 96 -2.65 9.03 4.40
C MET A 96 -2.90 10.56 4.40
N CYS A 97 -2.29 11.26 5.36
CA CYS A 97 -2.19 12.71 5.34
C CYS A 97 -0.75 13.16 5.59
N VAL A 98 -0.37 14.32 5.06
CA VAL A 98 1.02 14.80 5.15
C VAL A 98 1.12 15.80 6.30
N LEU A 99 2.07 15.60 7.21
CA LEU A 99 2.48 16.63 8.18
C LEU A 99 3.66 17.41 7.62
N GLU A 100 3.61 18.73 7.73
CA GLU A 100 4.69 19.66 7.42
C GLU A 100 5.14 20.37 8.70
N PHE A 101 6.40 20.15 9.08
CA PHE A 101 7.08 20.81 10.21
C PHE A 101 8.01 21.92 9.66
N PRO A 102 7.56 23.19 9.59
CA PRO A 102 8.27 24.25 8.88
C PRO A 102 9.67 24.56 9.43
N ASP A 103 9.93 24.14 10.67
CA ASP A 103 11.17 24.27 11.41
C ASP A 103 12.23 23.21 11.04
N GLU A 104 11.94 22.29 10.11
CA GLU A 104 12.84 21.22 9.69
C GLU A 104 13.30 21.34 8.22
N ASN A 105 14.53 20.91 7.94
CA ASN A 105 15.12 20.92 6.59
C ASN A 105 14.38 19.97 5.61
N GLN A 106 13.86 18.84 6.11
CA GLN A 106 13.00 17.93 5.36
C GLN A 106 11.67 17.81 6.14
N PRO A 107 10.73 18.73 5.90
CA PRO A 107 9.64 18.97 6.84
C PRO A 107 8.47 18.00 6.68
N PHE A 108 8.47 17.12 5.68
CA PHE A 108 7.30 16.33 5.29
C PHE A 108 7.32 14.91 5.83
N TYR A 109 6.21 14.51 6.43
CA TYR A 109 6.00 13.17 6.99
C TYR A 109 4.63 12.65 6.58
N HIS A 110 4.55 11.39 6.16
CA HIS A 110 3.27 10.74 5.90
C HIS A 110 2.72 10.20 7.22
N MET A 111 1.55 10.65 7.62
CA MET A 111 0.88 10.26 8.86
C MET A 111 -0.31 9.34 8.59
N GLU A 112 -0.34 8.26 9.36
CA GLU A 112 -1.43 7.29 9.38
C GLU A 112 -1.76 6.90 10.82
N ARG A 113 -2.99 6.44 11.03
CA ARG A 113 -3.41 6.00 12.36
C ARG A 113 -2.66 4.73 12.73
N TYR A 114 -2.26 4.62 13.99
CA TYR A 114 -1.74 3.36 14.50
C TYR A 114 -2.86 2.31 14.49
N ILE A 115 -2.54 1.12 13.99
CA ILE A 115 -3.41 -0.04 14.00
C ILE A 115 -2.82 -1.06 14.96
N GLU A 116 -3.63 -1.52 15.90
CA GLU A 116 -3.24 -2.59 16.80
C GLU A 116 -3.46 -3.94 16.12
N GLY A 117 -2.45 -4.80 16.17
CA GLY A 117 -2.50 -6.17 15.64
C GLY A 117 -1.23 -6.56 14.89
N GLU A 118 -1.25 -7.76 14.31
CA GLU A 118 -0.14 -8.30 13.55
C GLU A 118 -0.08 -7.67 12.16
N TYR A 119 1.02 -6.99 11.86
CA TYR A 119 1.26 -6.38 10.56
C TYR A 119 1.79 -7.42 9.58
N ILE A 120 1.07 -7.67 8.49
CA ILE A 120 1.41 -8.66 7.49
C ILE A 120 1.52 -8.00 6.12
N LYS A 121 2.58 -8.34 5.37
CA LYS A 121 2.72 -8.02 3.95
C LYS A 121 2.24 -9.22 3.11
N TYR A 122 1.13 -9.07 2.40
CA TYR A 122 0.47 -10.17 1.67
C TYR A 122 1.02 -10.38 0.27
N ASN A 123 1.36 -9.30 -0.43
CA ASN A 123 2.14 -9.34 -1.66
C ASN A 123 3.13 -8.16 -1.71
N SER A 124 4.06 -8.18 -2.66
CA SER A 124 4.95 -7.06 -2.94
C SER A 124 4.74 -6.45 -4.32
N ASN A 125 5.31 -5.28 -4.51
CA ASN A 125 5.42 -4.66 -5.83
C ASN A 125 6.35 -5.41 -6.82
N SER A 126 7.06 -6.45 -6.37
CA SER A 126 8.04 -7.21 -7.16
C SER A 126 7.69 -8.70 -7.31
N GLY A 127 6.43 -9.09 -7.07
CA GLY A 127 5.95 -10.48 -7.27
C GLY A 127 6.13 -11.42 -6.08
N PHE A 128 6.50 -10.92 -4.90
CA PHE A 128 6.45 -11.73 -3.67
C PHE A 128 4.99 -11.95 -3.26
N VAL A 129 4.67 -13.16 -2.82
CA VAL A 129 3.39 -13.52 -2.20
C VAL A 129 3.67 -14.19 -0.85
N SER A 130 2.99 -13.74 0.19
CA SER A 130 3.12 -14.34 1.52
C SER A 130 2.64 -15.80 1.53
N GLY A 131 3.33 -16.65 2.29
CA GLY A 131 2.86 -18.01 2.61
C GLY A 131 1.56 -18.03 3.42
N ILE A 132 1.13 -16.87 3.95
CA ILE A 132 -0.20 -16.71 4.54
C ILE A 132 -1.20 -16.54 3.38
N HIS A 133 -1.83 -17.64 2.99
CA HIS A 133 -2.73 -17.75 1.83
C HIS A 133 -4.09 -17.04 1.99
N ARG A 134 -4.10 -15.74 2.28
CA ARG A 134 -5.33 -14.94 2.24
C ARG A 134 -5.73 -14.66 0.79
N LYS A 135 -6.98 -14.99 0.47
CA LYS A 135 -7.56 -14.83 -0.88
C LYS A 135 -7.85 -13.35 -1.22
N THR A 136 -8.35 -12.57 -0.26
CA THR A 136 -8.83 -11.20 -0.49
C THR A 136 -7.74 -10.24 -1.00
N PRO A 137 -6.51 -10.19 -0.43
CA PRO A 137 -5.45 -9.33 -0.95
C PRO A 137 -5.10 -9.58 -2.42
N GLN A 138 -4.98 -10.85 -2.83
CA GLN A 138 -4.65 -11.20 -4.21
C GLN A 138 -5.80 -10.93 -5.17
N ALA A 139 -7.04 -11.24 -4.74
CA ALA A 139 -8.22 -10.94 -5.53
C ALA A 139 -8.44 -9.43 -5.70
N PHE A 140 -8.11 -8.62 -4.69
CA PHE A 140 -8.15 -7.17 -4.80
C PHE A 140 -7.16 -6.65 -5.85
N SER A 141 -5.89 -7.06 -5.78
CA SER A 141 -4.90 -6.69 -6.80
C SER A 141 -5.38 -7.06 -8.20
N HIS A 142 -5.80 -8.32 -8.42
CA HIS A 142 -6.34 -8.76 -9.71
C HIS A 142 -7.56 -7.94 -10.16
N PHE A 143 -8.50 -7.66 -9.25
CA PHE A 143 -9.68 -6.84 -9.54
C PHE A 143 -9.31 -5.45 -10.06
N THR A 144 -8.31 -4.78 -9.47
CA THR A 144 -7.88 -3.45 -9.93
C THR A 144 -7.29 -3.48 -11.33
N PHE A 145 -6.58 -4.55 -11.68
CA PHE A 145 -6.08 -4.75 -13.04
C PHE A 145 -7.22 -4.89 -14.05
N GLU A 146 -8.18 -5.77 -13.76
CA GLU A 146 -9.29 -6.02 -14.68
C GLU A 146 -10.21 -4.79 -14.82
N ARG A 147 -10.60 -4.17 -13.71
CA ARG A 147 -11.52 -3.02 -13.75
C ARG A 147 -10.90 -1.73 -14.27
N SER A 148 -9.58 -1.61 -14.26
CA SER A 148 -8.90 -0.47 -14.90
C SER A 148 -8.76 -0.62 -16.41
N GLY A 149 -9.21 -1.72 -17.02
CA GLY A 149 -8.95 -2.02 -18.42
C GLY A 149 -7.46 -2.27 -18.67
N HIS A 150 -6.82 -2.97 -17.73
CA HIS A 150 -5.41 -3.36 -17.77
C HIS A 150 -4.43 -2.17 -17.75
N GLN A 151 -4.89 -0.99 -17.33
CA GLN A 151 -4.07 0.24 -17.30
C GLN A 151 -3.28 0.40 -16.01
N LEU A 152 -3.73 -0.19 -14.89
CA LEU A 152 -3.00 -0.16 -13.63
C LEU A 152 -3.28 -1.40 -12.78
N ILE A 153 -2.44 -1.65 -11.79
CA ILE A 153 -2.70 -2.64 -10.73
C ILE A 153 -2.25 -2.08 -9.38
N VAL A 154 -3.03 -2.33 -8.34
CA VAL A 154 -2.69 -2.01 -6.95
C VAL A 154 -2.07 -3.25 -6.28
N VAL A 155 -0.84 -3.11 -5.80
CA VAL A 155 -0.02 -4.17 -5.16
C VAL A 155 0.63 -3.63 -3.88
N ASP A 156 1.59 -4.37 -3.32
CA ASP A 156 2.19 -4.08 -2.00
C ASP A 156 1.12 -4.07 -0.89
N ILE A 157 0.15 -4.99 -0.97
CA ILE A 157 -0.98 -5.07 -0.04
C ILE A 157 -0.47 -5.56 1.31
N GLN A 158 -0.51 -4.67 2.29
CA GLN A 158 0.04 -4.89 3.63
C GLN A 158 -0.77 -4.14 4.68
N GLY A 159 -0.84 -4.68 5.90
CA GLY A 159 -1.58 -4.06 7.00
C GLY A 159 -2.00 -5.05 8.07
N VAL A 160 -3.08 -4.74 8.77
CA VAL A 160 -3.64 -5.58 9.85
C VAL A 160 -5.05 -6.00 9.47
N GLY A 161 -5.29 -7.31 9.36
CA GLY A 161 -6.57 -7.81 8.88
C GLY A 161 -6.89 -7.31 7.47
N ASP A 162 -8.08 -6.76 7.26
CA ASP A 162 -8.53 -6.23 5.95
C ASP A 162 -8.36 -4.70 5.84
N LEU A 163 -7.57 -4.10 6.73
CA LEU A 163 -7.22 -2.69 6.73
C LEU A 163 -5.76 -2.52 6.29
N TYR A 164 -5.57 -2.02 5.07
CA TYR A 164 -4.27 -1.93 4.42
C TYR A 164 -3.68 -0.51 4.45
N THR A 165 -2.38 -0.40 4.19
CA THR A 165 -1.59 0.84 4.19
C THR A 165 -0.45 0.75 3.17
N ASP A 166 -0.02 1.90 2.65
CA ASP A 166 1.04 2.07 1.65
C ASP A 166 1.03 1.09 0.48
N PRO A 167 -0.10 0.99 -0.24
CA PRO A 167 -0.11 0.24 -1.48
C PRO A 167 0.80 0.90 -2.53
N GLN A 168 1.34 0.09 -3.44
CA GLN A 168 2.03 0.57 -4.64
C GLN A 168 1.12 0.39 -5.85
N ILE A 169 1.17 1.33 -6.79
CA ILE A 169 0.50 1.21 -8.09
C ILE A 169 1.54 0.99 -9.17
N HIS A 170 1.30 0.00 -10.03
CA HIS A 170 1.97 -0.09 -11.34
C HIS A 170 1.03 0.41 -12.42
N THR A 171 1.55 1.14 -13.40
CA THR A 171 0.78 1.64 -14.57
C THR A 171 1.32 1.06 -15.87
N ALA A 172 0.47 0.91 -16.88
CA ALA A 172 0.91 0.41 -18.19
C ALA A 172 1.96 1.34 -18.85
N SER A 173 1.90 2.65 -18.58
CA SER A 173 2.90 3.62 -19.03
C SER A 173 4.22 3.55 -18.26
N GLY A 174 4.22 2.99 -17.05
CA GLY A 174 5.35 3.07 -16.12
C GLY A 174 5.58 4.48 -15.54
N GLU A 175 4.68 5.43 -15.83
CA GLU A 175 4.74 6.80 -15.34
C GLU A 175 3.87 6.99 -14.10
N GLY A 176 4.26 7.95 -13.26
CA GLY A 176 3.57 8.28 -12.02
C GLY A 176 3.79 7.27 -10.89
N TYR A 177 3.25 7.58 -9.70
CA TYR A 177 3.28 6.73 -8.50
C TYR A 177 4.69 6.38 -7.98
N GLY A 178 5.67 7.23 -8.30
CA GLY A 178 7.03 7.18 -7.78
C GLY A 178 7.85 5.95 -8.23
N ASN A 179 9.06 5.84 -7.67
CA ASN A 179 10.05 4.83 -8.10
C ASN A 179 9.64 3.38 -7.85
N GLY A 180 8.59 3.13 -7.07
CA GLY A 180 8.08 1.78 -6.83
C GLY A 180 7.17 1.27 -7.95
N ASN A 181 6.75 2.14 -8.89
CA ASN A 181 6.06 1.77 -10.12
C ASN A 181 7.04 1.07 -11.08
N LEU A 182 6.90 -0.24 -11.23
CA LEU A 182 7.72 -1.06 -12.12
C LEU A 182 7.05 -1.29 -13.48
N GLY A 183 5.98 -0.54 -13.78
CA GLY A 183 5.22 -0.62 -15.00
C GLY A 183 4.69 -2.04 -15.30
N THR A 184 4.68 -2.38 -16.59
CA THR A 184 4.25 -3.71 -17.07
C THR A 184 5.11 -4.85 -16.54
N LYS A 185 6.39 -4.61 -16.21
CA LYS A 185 7.23 -5.61 -15.54
C LYS A 185 6.68 -5.96 -14.16
N GLY A 186 6.28 -4.97 -13.38
CA GLY A 186 5.65 -5.18 -12.07
C GLY A 186 4.33 -5.94 -12.18
N MET A 187 3.51 -5.62 -13.18
CA MET A 187 2.26 -6.34 -13.48
C MET A 187 2.52 -7.81 -13.81
N ALA A 188 3.48 -8.08 -14.71
CA ALA A 188 3.85 -9.44 -15.09
C ALA A 188 4.38 -10.25 -13.90
N LEU A 189 5.18 -9.64 -13.03
CA LEU A 189 5.67 -10.28 -11.80
C LEU A 189 4.53 -10.66 -10.85
N PHE A 190 3.51 -9.80 -10.72
CA PHE A 190 2.32 -10.15 -9.95
C PHE A 190 1.63 -11.40 -10.54
N PHE A 191 1.32 -11.39 -11.83
CA PHE A 191 0.59 -12.50 -12.47
C PHE A 191 1.37 -13.80 -12.53
N HIS A 192 2.70 -13.74 -12.66
CA HIS A 192 3.56 -14.92 -12.57
C HIS A 192 3.49 -15.60 -11.18
N SER A 193 3.12 -14.87 -10.14
CA SER A 193 2.98 -15.38 -8.76
C SER A 193 1.52 -15.60 -8.32
N HIS A 194 0.55 -15.30 -9.19
CA HIS A 194 -0.87 -15.24 -8.83
C HIS A 194 -1.63 -16.45 -9.35
N LEU A 195 -2.34 -17.13 -8.46
CA LEU A 195 -3.36 -18.13 -8.81
C LEU A 195 -4.74 -17.57 -8.49
N CYS A 196 -5.63 -17.58 -9.47
CA CYS A 196 -7.01 -17.18 -9.26
C CYS A 196 -7.66 -18.03 -8.17
N ASN A 197 -8.30 -17.34 -7.22
CA ASN A 197 -9.02 -17.96 -6.12
C ASN A 197 -10.54 -17.75 -6.25
N ASP A 198 -11.31 -18.27 -5.31
CA ASP A 198 -12.78 -18.25 -5.39
C ASP A 198 -13.36 -16.83 -5.44
N ILE A 199 -12.66 -15.84 -4.86
CA ILE A 199 -13.09 -14.44 -4.91
C ILE A 199 -12.91 -13.90 -6.33
N CYS A 200 -11.78 -14.18 -6.99
CA CYS A 200 -11.55 -13.83 -8.39
C CYS A 200 -12.66 -14.40 -9.28
N ARG A 201 -12.98 -15.70 -9.10
CA ARG A 201 -14.04 -16.38 -9.85
C ARG A 201 -15.42 -15.81 -9.57
N SER A 202 -15.75 -15.51 -8.31
CA SER A 202 -17.04 -14.89 -7.94
C SER A 202 -17.24 -13.49 -8.53
N MET A 203 -16.14 -12.79 -8.84
CA MET A 203 -16.15 -11.48 -9.47
C MET A 203 -16.01 -11.56 -11.00
N CYS A 204 -16.03 -12.76 -11.57
CA CYS A 204 -15.86 -13.01 -13.00
C CYS A 204 -14.58 -12.38 -13.57
N LEU A 205 -13.48 -12.38 -12.81
CA LEU A 205 -12.20 -11.88 -13.31
C LEU A 205 -11.59 -12.89 -14.29
N THR A 206 -11.05 -12.38 -15.39
CA THR A 206 -10.39 -13.20 -16.42
C THR A 206 -9.16 -13.91 -15.84
N GLU A 207 -9.10 -15.23 -15.94
CA GLU A 207 -7.90 -15.96 -15.48
C GLU A 207 -6.71 -15.66 -16.38
N PHE A 208 -5.54 -15.43 -15.78
CA PHE A 208 -4.32 -15.20 -16.53
C PHE A 208 -3.78 -16.52 -17.07
N ASP A 209 -3.48 -16.56 -18.37
CA ASP A 209 -3.04 -17.77 -19.04
C ASP A 209 -1.56 -18.07 -18.72
N LEU A 210 -1.35 -18.87 -17.68
CA LEU A 210 -0.03 -19.39 -17.30
C LEU A 210 0.23 -20.74 -17.99
N ALA A 211 1.49 -21.01 -18.34
CA ALA A 211 1.87 -22.34 -18.82
C ALA A 211 1.64 -23.37 -17.71
N GLU A 212 1.31 -24.62 -18.08
CA GLU A 212 1.07 -25.69 -17.08
C GLU A 212 2.26 -25.92 -16.15
N THR A 213 3.48 -25.72 -16.64
CA THR A 213 4.69 -25.78 -15.82
C THR A 213 4.74 -24.69 -14.75
N GLU A 214 4.29 -23.47 -15.07
CA GLU A 214 4.22 -22.35 -14.14
C GLU A 214 3.10 -22.57 -13.11
N LYS A 215 1.91 -23.02 -13.55
CA LYS A 215 0.81 -23.37 -12.65
C LYS A 215 1.23 -24.45 -11.64
N THR A 216 1.88 -25.50 -12.12
CA THR A 216 2.36 -26.60 -11.27
C THR A 216 3.38 -26.10 -10.24
N ALA A 217 4.34 -25.26 -10.66
CA ALA A 217 5.33 -24.68 -9.75
C ALA A 217 4.69 -23.84 -8.63
N LEU A 218 3.64 -23.07 -8.94
CA LEU A 218 2.89 -22.28 -7.96
C LEU A 218 2.11 -23.16 -6.98
N LEU A 219 1.49 -24.24 -7.46
CA LEU A 219 0.75 -25.19 -6.62
C LEU A 219 1.65 -25.98 -5.67
N GLU A 220 2.88 -26.27 -6.10
CA GLU A 220 3.89 -26.98 -5.29
C GLU A 220 4.62 -26.07 -4.29
N GLY A 221 4.37 -24.75 -4.32
CA GLY A 221 5.01 -23.79 -3.42
C GLY A 221 6.48 -23.52 -3.73
N ASN A 222 6.93 -23.83 -4.95
CA ASN A 222 8.30 -23.53 -5.39
C ASN A 222 8.45 -22.02 -5.60
N ASN A 223 9.24 -21.39 -4.73
CA ASN A 223 9.33 -19.93 -4.61
C ASN A 223 9.79 -19.26 -5.94
N PRO A 224 9.00 -18.33 -6.53
CA PRO A 224 9.28 -17.73 -7.84
C PRO A 224 10.57 -16.91 -7.94
N GLU A 225 11.20 -16.56 -6.81
CA GLU A 225 12.53 -15.90 -6.81
C GLU A 225 13.60 -16.70 -7.57
N THR A 226 13.50 -18.03 -7.58
CA THR A 226 14.45 -18.92 -8.26
C THR A 226 14.28 -18.93 -9.79
N VAL A 227 13.07 -18.60 -10.28
CA VAL A 227 12.73 -18.63 -11.71
C VAL A 227 13.12 -17.30 -12.38
N ILE A 228 13.00 -16.18 -11.65
CA ILE A 228 13.35 -14.84 -12.15
C ILE A 228 14.83 -14.76 -12.57
N PHE A 229 15.76 -15.37 -11.82
CA PHE A 229 17.18 -15.38 -12.18
C PHE A 229 17.50 -16.19 -13.45
N ARG A 230 16.69 -17.21 -13.79
CA ARG A 230 16.92 -18.02 -15.00
C ARG A 230 16.46 -17.32 -16.28
N PHE A 231 15.40 -16.51 -16.23
CA PHE A 231 14.90 -15.79 -17.41
C PHE A 231 15.74 -14.57 -17.80
N VAL A 232 16.35 -13.89 -16.83
CA VAL A 232 17.22 -12.73 -17.11
C VAL A 232 18.59 -13.17 -17.64
N SER A 233 19.07 -14.35 -17.24
CA SER A 233 20.36 -14.88 -17.71
C SER A 233 20.31 -15.58 -19.07
N SER A 234 19.14 -15.92 -19.61
CA SER A 234 19.00 -16.71 -20.85
C SER A 234 18.74 -15.87 -22.10
N ARG A 235 18.56 -14.55 -21.98
CA ARG A 235 18.43 -13.62 -23.13
C ARG A 235 19.65 -12.72 -23.32
N GLY A 236 20.84 -13.27 -23.06
CA GLY A 236 22.12 -12.68 -23.45
C GLY A 236 22.77 -13.47 -24.57
N CYS A 237 22.33 -13.21 -25.81
CA CYS A 237 23.10 -13.39 -27.04
C CYS A 237 22.47 -12.51 -28.13
#